data_AF-A0A1H4E0W5-F1
#
_entry.id   AF-A0A1H4E0W5-F1
#
_cell.length_a   1.000
_cell.length_b   1.000
_cell.length_c   1.000
_cell.angle_alpha   90.00
_cell.angle_beta   90.00
_cell.angle_gamma   90.00
#
_symmetry.space_group_name_H-M   'P 1'
#
loop_
_entity.id
_entity.type
_entity.pdbx_description
1 polymer ?
#
loop_
_entity_poly.entity_id
_entity_poly.type
_entity_poly.pdbx_seq_one_letter_code
_entity_poly.pdbx_strand_id
1 'polypeptide(L)'
;MVHEARIEKEFLEVMKIEEVGEGMRVCLDFIDILQPQDGVYVGNTGYGYVKVLSENRESENYPPRPFRINCGSFHQYLYQENKTHYLHELNPGEKINVEGEQEERELSLGRVKIEKRPFVRVECQSEEGTVSVTLQKTTSVHVLEENKGEISMEDLEIGHRILCLKDKPGRHLGEQVDEVIVEK
;
A
#
# COMPACT_ATOMS: atom_id res chain seq x y z
N MET A 1 -10.59 3.82 29.37
CA MET A 1 -9.77 3.14 28.35
C MET A 1 -10.71 2.61 27.30
N VAL A 2 -10.88 3.37 26.22
CA VAL A 2 -11.65 2.90 25.06
C VAL A 2 -10.74 1.86 24.38
N HIS A 3 -11.22 0.64 24.22
CA HIS A 3 -10.57 -0.34 23.36
C HIS A 3 -10.66 0.23 21.94
N GLU A 4 -9.60 0.84 21.43
CA GLU A 4 -9.50 1.15 20.00
C GLU A 4 -9.61 -0.17 19.25
N ALA A 5 -10.63 -0.32 18.42
CA ALA A 5 -10.80 -1.50 17.59
C ALA A 5 -9.57 -1.61 16.69
N ARG A 6 -8.73 -2.64 16.93
CA ARG A 6 -7.62 -2.94 16.03
C ARG A 6 -8.20 -3.30 14.68
N ILE A 7 -7.83 -2.53 13.67
CA ILE A 7 -8.11 -2.82 12.27
C ILE A 7 -7.51 -4.20 11.94
N GLU A 8 -8.31 -5.07 11.33
CA GLU A 8 -7.97 -6.49 11.14
C GLU A 8 -7.16 -6.68 9.85
N LYS A 9 -6.07 -7.46 9.96
CA LYS A 9 -5.26 -7.88 8.81
C LYS A 9 -5.71 -9.25 8.33
N GLU A 10 -5.84 -9.38 7.01
CA GLU A 10 -6.28 -10.62 6.40
C GLU A 10 -5.67 -10.78 5.01
N PHE A 11 -5.37 -12.02 4.62
CA PHE A 11 -5.03 -12.34 3.24
C PHE A 11 -6.32 -12.45 2.41
N LEU A 12 -6.55 -11.49 1.52
CA LEU A 12 -7.75 -11.42 0.68
C LEU A 12 -7.44 -11.88 -0.75
N GLU A 13 -8.39 -12.59 -1.36
CA GLU A 13 -8.26 -13.10 -2.73
C GLU A 13 -8.34 -11.97 -3.75
N VAL A 14 -7.37 -11.92 -4.66
CA VAL A 14 -7.36 -11.02 -5.82
C VAL A 14 -8.40 -11.50 -6.83
N MET A 15 -9.44 -10.69 -7.03
CA MET A 15 -10.55 -11.01 -7.92
C MET A 15 -10.38 -10.41 -9.32
N LYS A 16 -9.70 -9.27 -9.41
CA LYS A 16 -9.54 -8.52 -10.65
C LYS A 16 -8.18 -7.85 -10.71
N ILE A 17 -7.56 -7.89 -11.89
CA ILE A 17 -6.40 -7.09 -12.26
C ILE A 17 -6.71 -6.45 -13.62
N GLU A 18 -6.76 -5.12 -13.66
CA GLU A 18 -7.15 -4.36 -14.86
C GLU A 18 -6.14 -3.27 -15.17
N GLU A 19 -5.69 -3.16 -16.42
CA GLU A 19 -4.87 -2.03 -16.86
C GLU A 19 -5.68 -0.74 -16.87
N VAL A 20 -5.16 0.31 -16.23
CA VAL A 20 -5.86 1.61 -16.10
C VAL A 20 -5.13 2.77 -16.77
N GLY A 21 -4.05 2.46 -17.50
CA GLY A 21 -3.27 3.44 -18.26
C GLY A 21 -2.14 4.11 -17.47
N GLU A 22 -1.68 5.25 -17.95
CA GLU A 22 -0.56 6.00 -17.36
C GLU A 22 -1.05 7.04 -16.35
N GLY A 23 -0.37 7.13 -15.20
CA GLY A 23 -0.69 8.09 -14.14
C GLY A 23 0.56 8.51 -13.36
N MET A 24 0.39 9.42 -12.40
CA MET A 24 1.47 9.85 -11.49
C MET A 24 1.63 8.81 -10.37
N ARG A 25 2.82 8.21 -10.30
CA ARG A 25 3.25 7.28 -9.25
C ARG A 25 3.97 8.01 -8.13
N VAL A 26 3.62 7.71 -6.90
CA VAL A 26 4.31 8.17 -5.69
C VAL A 26 5.22 7.05 -5.17
N CYS A 27 6.48 7.37 -4.96
CA CYS A 27 7.45 6.52 -4.24
C CYS A 27 7.89 7.25 -2.96
N LEU A 28 7.95 6.51 -1.87
CA LEU A 28 8.48 6.99 -0.60
C LEU A 28 9.91 6.50 -0.45
N ASP A 29 10.86 7.43 -0.35
CA ASP A 29 12.25 7.16 -0.03
C ASP A 29 12.52 7.56 1.42
N PHE A 30 12.97 6.60 2.21
CA PHE A 30 13.27 6.73 3.63
C PHE A 30 14.75 7.09 3.83
N ILE A 31 15.07 7.66 5.00
CA ILE A 31 16.46 7.97 5.38
C ILE A 31 17.21 6.77 5.99
N ASP A 32 16.58 5.60 6.05
CA ASP A 32 17.13 4.38 6.64
C ASP A 32 16.89 3.17 5.72
N ILE A 33 17.48 2.03 6.10
CA ILE A 33 17.41 0.76 5.38
C ILE A 33 16.14 -0.01 5.81
N LEU A 34 15.35 -0.34 4.81
CA LEU A 34 14.19 -1.21 4.87
C LEU A 34 14.61 -2.67 4.63
N GLN A 35 14.04 -3.59 5.39
CA GLN A 35 14.10 -5.03 5.17
C GLN A 35 13.16 -5.47 4.03
N PRO A 36 13.31 -6.67 3.47
CA PRO A 36 12.47 -7.14 2.37
C PRO A 36 10.96 -7.05 2.63
N GLN A 37 10.50 -7.43 3.81
CA GLN A 37 9.08 -7.42 4.17
C GLN A 37 8.60 -6.14 4.88
N ASP A 38 9.48 -5.15 5.00
CA ASP A 38 9.07 -3.83 5.43
C ASP A 38 8.15 -3.23 4.38
N GLY A 39 7.01 -2.74 4.82
CA GLY A 39 6.01 -2.19 3.92
C GLY A 39 5.09 -1.18 4.58
N VAL A 40 4.27 -0.57 3.73
CA VAL A 40 3.22 0.34 4.14
C VAL A 40 1.89 -0.09 3.53
N TYR A 41 0.79 0.36 4.12
CA TYR A 41 -0.56 0.01 3.70
C TYR A 41 -1.16 1.12 2.85
N VAL A 42 -1.49 0.81 1.60
CA VAL A 42 -2.04 1.77 0.63
C VAL A 42 -3.31 1.24 -0.05
N GLY A 43 -4.23 2.13 -0.38
CA GLY A 43 -5.52 1.76 -0.98
C GLY A 43 -6.20 2.91 -1.70
N ASN A 44 -7.08 2.60 -2.65
CA ASN A 44 -7.81 3.62 -3.42
C ASN A 44 -8.93 4.29 -2.60
N THR A 45 -9.46 3.61 -1.57
CA THR A 45 -10.67 3.98 -0.83
C THR A 45 -10.53 3.65 0.65
N GLY A 46 -11.45 4.14 1.48
CA GLY A 46 -11.52 3.80 2.90
C GLY A 46 -11.95 2.37 3.24
N TYR A 47 -12.28 1.53 2.24
CA TYR A 47 -12.64 0.10 2.44
C TYR A 47 -11.45 -0.79 2.82
N GLY A 48 -10.22 -0.27 2.75
CA GLY A 48 -9.02 -0.98 3.18
C GLY A 48 -7.83 -0.77 2.27
N TYR A 49 -6.75 -1.44 2.63
CA TYR A 49 -5.41 -1.18 2.11
C TYR A 49 -4.66 -2.48 1.85
N VAL A 50 -3.73 -2.47 0.91
CA VAL A 50 -2.81 -3.57 0.59
C VAL A 50 -1.42 -3.25 1.14
N LYS A 51 -0.74 -4.24 1.73
CA LYS A 51 0.66 -4.07 2.14
C LYS A 51 1.58 -4.06 0.92
N VAL A 52 2.20 -2.92 0.65
CA VAL A 52 3.20 -2.74 -0.40
C VAL A 52 4.59 -2.71 0.23
N LEU A 53 5.47 -3.58 -0.28
CA LEU A 53 6.76 -3.87 0.32
C LEU A 53 7.88 -3.01 -0.28
N SER A 54 9.00 -2.98 0.43
CA SER A 54 10.23 -2.31 0.01
C SER A 54 10.77 -2.87 -1.32
N GLU A 55 11.39 -1.99 -2.10
CA GLU A 55 12.14 -2.32 -3.32
C GLU A 55 13.53 -2.88 -2.95
N ASN A 56 13.59 -3.80 -2.00
CA ASN A 56 14.85 -4.34 -1.47
C ASN A 56 15.37 -5.56 -2.27
N ARG A 57 14.64 -6.03 -3.29
CA ARG A 57 15.01 -7.21 -4.08
C ARG A 57 15.74 -6.82 -5.36
N GLU A 58 16.72 -7.63 -5.73
CA GLU A 58 17.39 -7.53 -7.03
C GLU A 58 16.43 -7.98 -8.13
N SER A 59 16.48 -7.29 -9.27
CA SER A 59 15.72 -7.64 -10.47
C SER A 59 16.67 -7.69 -11.66
N GLU A 60 16.28 -8.37 -12.74
CA GLU A 60 17.13 -8.52 -13.94
C GLU A 60 17.63 -7.18 -14.51
N ASN A 61 16.88 -6.09 -14.30
CA ASN A 61 17.12 -4.81 -14.95
C ASN A 61 17.71 -3.73 -14.02
N TYR A 62 17.62 -3.89 -12.69
CA TYR A 62 18.07 -2.86 -11.75
C TYR A 62 18.44 -3.43 -10.38
N PRO A 63 19.46 -2.83 -9.70
CA PRO A 63 19.83 -3.19 -8.34
C PRO A 63 18.73 -2.78 -7.34
N PRO A 64 18.69 -3.41 -6.15
CA PRO A 64 17.73 -3.06 -5.11
C PRO A 64 17.89 -1.62 -4.64
N ARG A 65 16.78 -1.03 -4.22
CA ARG A 65 16.68 0.27 -3.56
C ARG A 65 16.14 0.04 -2.15
N PRO A 66 17.00 -0.40 -1.21
CA PRO A 66 16.59 -0.85 0.13
C PRO A 66 16.13 0.29 1.04
N PHE A 67 15.76 1.44 0.49
CA PHE A 67 15.26 2.64 1.17
C PHE A 67 13.94 3.11 0.55
N ARG A 68 13.41 2.41 -0.45
CA ARG A 68 12.27 2.84 -1.26
C ARG A 68 11.08 1.90 -1.12
N ILE A 69 9.88 2.47 -1.07
CA ILE A 69 8.62 1.78 -1.34
C ILE A 69 7.92 2.46 -2.52
N ASN A 70 7.49 1.67 -3.51
CA ASN A 70 6.75 2.13 -4.68
C ASN A 70 5.24 2.11 -4.41
N CYS A 71 4.75 3.05 -3.60
CA CYS A 71 3.41 3.06 -3.00
C CYS A 71 2.22 3.06 -3.96
N GLY A 72 2.37 3.56 -5.19
CA GLY A 72 1.32 3.45 -6.22
C GLY A 72 0.81 4.80 -6.73
N SER A 73 -0.46 4.86 -7.11
CA SER A 73 -1.05 6.03 -7.79
C SER A 73 -1.28 7.24 -6.85
N PHE A 74 -1.15 8.44 -7.40
CA PHE A 74 -1.22 9.75 -6.73
C PHE A 74 -2.44 9.97 -5.82
N HIS A 75 -3.59 9.41 -6.19
CA HIS A 75 -4.86 9.59 -5.49
C HIS A 75 -5.04 8.67 -4.28
N GLN A 76 -4.20 7.64 -4.13
CA GLN A 76 -4.40 6.64 -3.09
C GLN A 76 -4.15 7.20 -1.69
N TYR A 77 -4.78 6.56 -0.72
CA TYR A 77 -4.51 6.74 0.67
C TYR A 77 -3.32 5.89 1.14
N LEU A 78 -2.59 6.41 2.11
CA LEU A 78 -1.66 5.73 2.99
C LEU A 78 -2.30 5.65 4.38
N TYR A 79 -2.35 4.45 4.95
CA TYR A 79 -2.81 4.23 6.33
C TYR A 79 -1.68 4.40 7.34
N GLN A 80 -1.93 5.16 8.42
CA GLN A 80 -0.98 5.46 9.51
C GLN A 80 -1.75 5.61 10.83
N GLU A 81 -1.56 4.73 11.82
CA GLU A 81 -2.12 4.85 13.18
C GLU A 81 -3.60 5.27 13.23
N ASN A 82 -4.50 4.51 12.60
CA ASN A 82 -5.92 4.80 12.48
C ASN A 82 -6.26 6.09 11.69
N LYS A 83 -5.31 6.64 10.92
CA LYS A 83 -5.52 7.78 10.03
C LYS A 83 -5.17 7.43 8.59
N THR A 84 -5.71 8.23 7.68
CA THR A 84 -5.48 8.13 6.25
C THR A 84 -4.91 9.43 5.71
N HIS A 85 -3.84 9.32 4.94
CA HIS A 85 -3.18 10.45 4.28
C HIS A 85 -3.23 10.24 2.77
N TYR A 86 -3.51 11.27 1.97
CA TYR A 86 -3.32 11.12 0.53
C TYR A 86 -1.82 11.03 0.22
N LEU A 87 -1.42 10.08 -0.63
CA LEU A 87 -0.02 9.88 -1.00
C LEU A 87 0.63 11.15 -1.57
N HIS A 88 -0.13 11.97 -2.29
CA HIS A 88 0.39 13.19 -2.90
C HIS A 88 0.64 14.35 -1.92
N GLU A 89 0.08 14.29 -0.71
CA GLU A 89 0.23 15.34 0.29
C GLU A 89 1.50 15.16 1.13
N LEU A 90 2.14 13.99 1.06
CA LEU A 90 3.33 13.65 1.83
C LEU A 90 4.55 14.45 1.37
N ASN A 91 5.35 14.88 2.34
CA ASN A 91 6.56 15.68 2.14
C ASN A 91 7.80 15.02 2.77
N PRO A 92 9.00 15.33 2.27
CA PRO A 92 10.24 15.01 2.97
C PRO A 92 10.25 15.55 4.42
N GLY A 93 10.80 14.78 5.35
CA GLY A 93 10.85 15.09 6.77
C GLY A 93 9.67 14.56 7.57
N GLU A 94 8.56 14.20 6.92
CA GLU A 94 7.45 13.51 7.58
C GLU A 94 7.88 12.11 8.04
N LYS A 95 7.25 11.64 9.12
CA LYS A 95 7.51 10.34 9.72
C LYS A 95 6.40 9.37 9.35
N ILE A 96 6.79 8.18 8.90
CA ILE A 96 5.90 7.14 8.43
C ILE A 96 6.22 5.86 9.17
N ASN A 97 5.20 5.25 9.75
CA ASN A 97 5.26 3.91 10.30
C ASN A 97 5.36 2.90 9.16
N VAL A 98 6.44 2.12 9.21
CA VAL A 98 6.77 1.03 8.31
C VAL A 98 6.68 -0.25 9.10
N GLU A 99 5.92 -1.20 8.57
CA GLU A 99 5.68 -2.48 9.22
C GLU A 99 6.51 -3.59 8.59
N GLY A 100 7.40 -4.20 9.38
CA GLY A 100 8.13 -5.41 9.06
C GLY A 100 7.43 -6.68 9.54
N GLU A 101 8.16 -7.80 9.58
CA GLU A 101 7.62 -9.08 10.08
C GLU A 101 7.47 -9.13 11.61
N GLN A 102 8.41 -8.52 12.32
CA GLN A 102 8.54 -8.64 13.78
C GLN A 102 8.37 -7.31 14.51
N GLU A 103 8.47 -6.20 13.77
CA GLU A 103 8.48 -4.87 14.35
C GLU A 103 7.81 -3.85 13.43
N GLU A 104 7.35 -2.77 14.05
CA GLU A 104 6.90 -1.56 13.39
C GLU A 104 7.89 -0.44 13.76
N ARG A 105 8.33 0.31 12.75
CA ARG A 105 9.34 1.35 12.89
C ARG A 105 8.82 2.66 12.33
N GLU A 106 8.94 3.73 13.10
CA GLU A 106 8.68 5.09 12.64
C GLU A 106 9.93 5.64 11.93
N LEU A 107 9.87 5.84 10.62
CA LEU A 107 11.00 6.26 9.79
C LEU A 107 10.70 7.58 9.07
N SER A 108 11.68 8.48 8.98
CA SER A 108 11.53 9.74 8.26
C SER A 108 11.70 9.57 6.74
N LEU A 109 10.88 10.28 5.98
CA LEU A 109 11.01 10.41 4.54
C LEU A 109 12.18 11.33 4.19
N GLY A 110 13.13 10.81 3.40
CA GLY A 110 14.18 11.62 2.78
C GLY A 110 13.72 12.27 1.47
N ARG A 111 12.83 11.60 0.72
CA ARG A 111 12.28 12.12 -0.54
C ARG A 111 10.93 11.48 -0.84
N VAL A 112 9.99 12.29 -1.35
CA VAL A 112 8.79 11.79 -2.03
C VAL A 112 8.99 12.00 -3.53
N LYS A 113 9.06 10.91 -4.29
CA LYS A 113 9.30 10.96 -5.74
C LYS A 113 7.99 10.73 -6.47
N ILE A 114 7.61 11.68 -7.33
CA ILE A 114 6.39 11.61 -8.14
C ILE A 114 6.75 11.57 -9.62
N GLU A 115 6.33 10.53 -10.35
CA GLU A 115 6.68 10.35 -11.77
C GLU A 115 5.61 9.58 -12.55
N LYS A 116 5.53 9.76 -13.87
CA LYS A 116 4.55 9.05 -14.70
C LYS A 116 4.90 7.58 -14.92
N ARG A 117 3.94 6.66 -14.74
CA ARG A 117 4.08 5.22 -14.98
C ARG A 117 2.76 4.57 -15.42
N PRO A 118 2.80 3.46 -16.17
CA PRO A 118 1.61 2.64 -16.41
C PRO A 118 1.18 1.93 -15.13
N PHE A 119 -0.13 1.72 -14.99
CA PHE A 119 -0.75 1.17 -13.79
C PHE A 119 -1.72 0.02 -14.10
N VAL A 120 -1.84 -0.87 -13.13
CA VAL A 120 -2.96 -1.79 -12.99
C VAL A 120 -3.74 -1.47 -11.71
N ARG A 121 -5.06 -1.61 -11.77
CA ARG A 121 -5.93 -1.66 -10.60
C ARG A 121 -6.15 -3.12 -10.21
N VAL A 122 -5.95 -3.40 -8.93
CA VAL A 122 -6.17 -4.70 -8.30
C VAL A 122 -7.31 -4.57 -7.31
N GLU A 123 -8.24 -5.51 -7.35
CA GLU A 123 -9.39 -5.58 -6.46
C GLU A 123 -9.40 -6.90 -5.71
N CYS A 124 -9.51 -6.83 -4.39
CA CYS A 124 -9.57 -7.97 -3.48
C CYS A 124 -10.93 -8.01 -2.78
N GLN A 125 -11.51 -9.20 -2.67
CA GLN A 125 -12.80 -9.38 -2.02
C GLN A 125 -12.66 -9.35 -0.50
N SER A 126 -13.45 -8.51 0.17
CA SER A 126 -13.68 -8.57 1.62
C SER A 126 -15.19 -8.74 1.90
N GLU A 127 -15.54 -9.15 3.11
CA GLU A 127 -16.95 -9.19 3.56
C GLU A 127 -17.54 -7.77 3.68
N GLU A 128 -16.70 -6.77 3.99
CA GLU A 128 -17.14 -5.39 4.25
C GLU A 128 -17.15 -4.49 3.00
N GLY A 129 -16.56 -4.96 1.89
CA GLY A 129 -16.43 -4.19 0.66
C GLY A 129 -15.30 -4.70 -0.23
N THR A 130 -14.96 -3.92 -1.26
CA THR A 130 -13.82 -4.23 -2.13
C THR A 130 -12.60 -3.44 -1.68
N VAL A 131 -11.54 -4.14 -1.25
CA VAL A 131 -10.23 -3.52 -1.05
C VAL A 131 -9.59 -3.37 -2.41
N SER A 132 -9.18 -2.16 -2.79
CA SER A 132 -8.57 -1.94 -4.10
C SER A 132 -7.32 -1.08 -4.02
N VAL A 133 -6.36 -1.36 -4.90
CA VAL A 133 -5.09 -0.65 -5.00
C VAL A 133 -4.71 -0.48 -6.49
N THR A 134 -4.08 0.64 -6.81
CA THR A 134 -3.58 0.99 -8.14
C THR A 134 -2.05 1.07 -8.11
N LEU A 135 -1.39 0.00 -8.58
CA LEU A 135 0.06 -0.20 -8.52
C LEU A 135 0.68 -0.35 -9.91
N GLN A 136 1.95 -0.01 -10.04
CA GLN A 136 2.68 -0.29 -11.28
C GLN A 136 2.90 -1.79 -11.40
N LYS A 137 2.52 -2.38 -12.54
CA LYS A 137 2.86 -3.77 -12.88
C LYS A 137 4.33 -3.83 -13.33
N THR A 138 5.19 -4.38 -12.48
CA THR A 138 6.64 -4.48 -12.68
C THR A 138 7.27 -5.36 -11.61
N THR A 139 8.48 -5.86 -11.88
CA THR A 139 9.31 -6.64 -10.94
C THR A 139 9.85 -5.83 -9.76
N SER A 140 9.66 -4.50 -9.72
CA SER A 140 10.15 -3.63 -8.65
C SER A 140 9.08 -3.25 -7.60
N VAL A 141 7.83 -3.67 -7.78
CA VAL A 141 6.74 -3.44 -6.81
C VAL A 141 6.35 -4.80 -6.27
N HIS A 142 6.35 -4.95 -4.95
CA HIS A 142 6.03 -6.21 -4.30
C HIS A 142 4.91 -6.06 -3.29
N VAL A 143 4.13 -7.13 -3.15
CA VAL A 143 3.12 -7.31 -2.12
C VAL A 143 3.39 -8.62 -1.37
N LEU A 144 2.80 -8.79 -0.19
CA LEU A 144 2.91 -10.03 0.57
C LEU A 144 1.75 -10.96 0.21
N GLU A 145 2.05 -12.16 -0.26
CA GLU A 145 1.13 -13.23 -0.60
C GLU A 145 1.22 -14.37 0.41
N GLU A 146 0.09 -14.99 0.73
CA GLU A 146 -0.08 -15.93 1.84
C GLU A 146 0.87 -17.14 1.79
N ASN A 147 1.12 -17.69 0.60
CA ASN A 147 1.83 -18.96 0.41
C ASN A 147 3.19 -18.78 -0.27
N LYS A 148 3.34 -17.74 -1.07
CA LYS A 148 4.54 -17.43 -1.85
C LYS A 148 5.45 -16.42 -1.14
N GLY A 149 4.99 -15.79 -0.08
CA GLY A 149 5.72 -14.71 0.57
C GLY A 149 5.71 -13.47 -0.32
N GLU A 150 6.87 -12.94 -0.66
CA GLU A 150 6.91 -11.65 -1.36
C GLU A 150 6.84 -11.87 -2.86
N ILE A 151 5.78 -11.37 -3.48
CA ILE A 151 5.57 -11.52 -4.93
C ILE A 151 5.60 -10.16 -5.61
N SER A 152 6.15 -10.13 -6.82
CA SER A 152 6.14 -8.92 -7.62
C SER A 152 4.75 -8.68 -8.22
N MET A 153 4.44 -7.42 -8.53
CA MET A 153 3.22 -7.09 -9.25
C MET A 153 3.19 -7.65 -10.68
N GLU A 154 4.35 -7.95 -11.27
CA GLU A 154 4.45 -8.64 -12.56
C GLU A 154 3.90 -10.06 -12.47
N ASP A 155 4.19 -10.75 -11.36
CA ASP A 155 3.84 -12.16 -11.10
C ASP A 155 2.53 -12.33 -10.32
N LEU A 156 1.81 -11.24 -10.04
CA LEU A 156 0.53 -11.28 -9.36
C LEU A 156 -0.57 -11.77 -10.32
N GLU A 157 -1.34 -12.77 -9.88
CA GLU A 157 -2.42 -13.39 -10.65
C GLU A 157 -3.73 -13.35 -9.85
N ILE A 158 -4.86 -13.44 -10.57
CA ILE A 158 -6.18 -13.64 -9.96
C ILE A 158 -6.18 -14.96 -9.18
N GLY A 159 -6.78 -14.96 -7.99
CA GLY A 159 -6.79 -16.10 -7.07
C GLY A 159 -5.63 -16.12 -6.06
N HIS A 160 -4.58 -15.32 -6.25
CA HIS A 160 -3.59 -15.11 -5.18
C HIS A 160 -4.23 -14.40 -3.99
N ARG A 161 -3.78 -14.72 -2.77
CA ARG A 161 -4.28 -14.08 -1.55
C ARG A 161 -3.21 -13.17 -0.98
N ILE A 162 -3.46 -11.86 -0.97
CA ILE A 162 -2.48 -10.85 -0.57
C ILE A 162 -2.86 -10.16 0.74
N LEU A 163 -1.85 -9.75 1.52
CA LEU A 163 -2.06 -9.16 2.84
C LEU A 163 -2.71 -7.79 2.72
N CYS A 164 -3.91 -7.69 3.28
CA CYS A 164 -4.71 -6.49 3.35
C CYS A 164 -4.98 -6.08 4.79
N LEU A 165 -5.22 -4.79 4.99
CA LEU A 165 -5.77 -4.21 6.20
C LEU A 165 -7.21 -3.78 5.89
N LYS A 166 -8.20 -4.44 6.51
CA LYS A 166 -9.63 -4.18 6.27
C LYS A 166 -10.10 -2.98 7.06
N ASP A 167 -10.67 -1.96 6.42
CA ASP A 167 -11.18 -0.77 7.09
C ASP A 167 -12.61 -0.45 6.63
N LYS A 168 -13.29 0.44 7.35
CA LYS A 168 -14.62 0.94 6.98
C LYS A 168 -14.48 2.36 6.44
N PRO A 169 -15.16 2.68 5.31
CA PRO A 169 -15.21 4.05 4.81
C PRO A 169 -15.91 4.96 5.81
N GLY A 170 -15.74 6.27 5.64
CA GLY A 170 -16.30 7.26 6.57
C GLY A 170 -15.26 8.10 7.29
N ARG A 171 -14.09 8.39 6.71
CA ARG A 171 -13.08 9.21 7.38
C ARG A 171 -13.15 10.69 6.97
N HIS A 172 -13.29 11.60 7.94
CA HIS A 172 -13.17 13.05 7.71
C HIS A 172 -11.88 13.54 8.37
N LEU A 173 -10.98 14.15 7.58
CA LEU A 173 -9.64 14.56 8.04
C LEU A 173 -8.83 13.41 8.70
N GLY A 174 -9.03 12.18 8.24
CA GLY A 174 -8.36 10.98 8.73
C GLY A 174 -9.04 10.28 9.92
N GLU A 175 -10.02 10.90 10.57
CA GLU A 175 -10.74 10.32 11.71
C GLU A 175 -12.04 9.63 11.27
N GLN A 176 -12.39 8.48 11.87
CA GLN A 176 -13.61 7.75 11.54
C GLN A 176 -14.86 8.50 12.05
N VAL A 177 -15.81 8.73 11.15
CA VAL A 177 -17.08 9.42 11.38
C VAL A 177 -18.21 8.57 10.78
N ASP A 178 -19.33 8.46 11.49
CA ASP A 178 -20.55 7.86 10.94
C ASP A 178 -21.19 8.83 9.91
N GLU A 179 -20.67 8.82 8.68
CA GLU A 179 -21.19 9.59 7.53
C GLU A 179 -21.47 8.69 6.32
N VAL A 180 -22.39 9.11 5.46
CA VAL A 180 -22.67 8.42 4.19
C VAL A 180 -21.62 8.84 3.15
N ILE A 181 -20.64 7.97 2.92
CA ILE A 181 -19.60 8.15 1.90
C ILE A 181 -19.80 7.13 0.77
N VAL A 182 -19.63 7.59 -0.48
CA VAL A 182 -19.65 6.73 -1.67
C VAL A 182 -18.37 6.98 -2.48
N GLU A 183 -17.47 6.01 -2.48
CA GLU A 183 -16.26 5.96 -3.32
C GLU A 183 -16.46 4.88 -4.41
N LYS A 184 -15.98 5.11 -5.65
CA LYS A 184 -16.17 4.21 -6.80
C LYS A 184 -14.84 3.97 -7.54
#